data_AF-A0A1A3SPD0-F1
#
_entry.id   AF-A0A1A3SPD0-F1
#
_cell.length_a   1.000
_cell.length_b   1.000
_cell.length_c   1.000
_cell.angle_alpha   90.00
_cell.angle_beta   90.00
_cell.angle_gamma   90.00
#
_symmetry.space_group_name_H-M   'P 1'
#
loop_
_entity.id
_entity.type
_entity.pdbx_description
1 polymer ?
#
loop_
_entity_poly.entity_id
_entity_poly.type
_entity_poly.pdbx_seq_one_letter_code
_entity_poly.pdbx_strand_id
1 'polypeptide(L)'
;MRRTLPAVAAVLAVVVSGCGSKIDPNGAAKSVVDVVSRETKFKPKDVTCPDGVDAEVGVEFDCKFTGPEGTPYTAHMKVTKVEGDDVEFYVQSRPS
;
A
#
# COMPACT_ATOMS: atom_id res chain seq x y z
N MET A 1 49.20 -16.04 -27.25
CA MET A 1 48.63 -14.75 -26.81
C MET A 1 47.74 -15.01 -25.59
N ARG A 2 47.90 -14.20 -24.56
CA ARG A 2 47.55 -14.50 -23.16
C ARG A 2 46.03 -14.56 -22.91
N ARG A 3 45.64 -15.57 -22.13
CA ARG A 3 44.37 -15.77 -21.43
C ARG A 3 44.02 -14.55 -20.56
N THR A 4 42.74 -14.16 -20.46
CA THR A 4 41.86 -14.24 -19.26
C THR A 4 40.54 -13.46 -19.42
N LEU A 5 39.45 -14.08 -18.92
CA LEU A 5 38.06 -13.63 -18.65
C LEU A 5 37.98 -12.48 -17.59
N PRO A 6 36.81 -11.98 -17.10
CA PRO A 6 35.38 -12.18 -17.46
C PRO A 6 34.53 -10.88 -17.56
N ALA A 7 33.27 -11.04 -17.97
CA ALA A 7 32.17 -10.10 -17.85
C ALA A 7 31.97 -9.60 -16.41
N VAL A 8 31.96 -8.28 -16.22
CA VAL A 8 31.52 -7.65 -14.98
C VAL A 8 30.05 -7.27 -15.17
N ALA A 9 29.16 -8.19 -14.80
CA ALA A 9 27.76 -7.86 -14.53
C ALA A 9 27.73 -7.05 -13.23
N ALA A 10 27.66 -5.73 -13.36
CA ALA A 10 27.41 -4.85 -12.23
C ALA A 10 25.96 -5.04 -11.77
N VAL A 11 25.77 -5.94 -10.80
CA VAL A 11 24.53 -6.07 -10.04
C VAL A 11 24.42 -4.81 -9.19
N LEU A 12 23.62 -3.84 -9.64
CA LEU A 12 23.16 -2.73 -8.81
C LEU A 12 22.18 -3.28 -7.78
N ALA A 13 22.72 -3.80 -6.67
CA ALA A 13 21.93 -4.03 -5.47
C ALA A 13 21.59 -2.65 -4.90
N VAL A 14 20.42 -2.12 -5.26
CA VAL A 14 19.83 -0.97 -4.58
C VAL A 14 19.47 -1.46 -3.17
N VAL A 15 20.38 -1.26 -2.23
CA VAL A 15 20.07 -1.31 -0.81
C VAL A 15 19.24 -0.07 -0.50
N VAL A 16 17.92 -0.19 -0.63
CA VAL A 16 17.01 0.73 0.09
C VAL A 16 17.24 0.45 1.57
N SER A 17 18.06 1.29 2.19
CA SER A 17 18.07 1.50 3.62
C SER A 17 16.71 2.11 3.99
N GLY A 18 15.72 1.25 4.22
CA GLY A 18 14.44 1.65 4.78
C GLY A 18 14.65 2.12 6.20
N CYS A 19 14.87 3.43 6.39
CA CYS A 19 14.43 4.07 7.62
C CYS A 19 12.92 3.85 7.65
N GLY A 20 12.44 3.01 8.58
CA GLY A 20 11.05 2.59 8.66
C GLY A 20 10.10 3.75 8.90
N SER A 21 9.69 4.42 7.83
CA SER A 21 8.54 5.31 7.84
C SER A 21 7.31 4.41 7.97
N LYS A 22 6.56 4.56 9.05
CA LYS A 22 5.28 3.87 9.19
C LYS A 22 4.24 4.61 8.37
N ILE A 23 3.31 3.88 7.76
CA ILE A 23 2.16 4.44 7.07
C ILE A 23 1.27 5.13 8.11
N ASP A 24 0.90 6.38 7.81
CA ASP A 24 -0.10 7.07 8.58
C ASP A 24 -1.50 6.45 8.32
N PRO A 25 -2.20 5.99 9.37
CA PRO A 25 -3.51 5.35 9.27
C PRO A 25 -4.58 6.29 8.67
N ASN A 26 -4.49 7.60 8.90
CA ASN A 26 -5.42 8.59 8.34
C ASN A 26 -5.16 8.79 6.84
N GLY A 27 -3.89 8.75 6.43
CA GLY A 27 -3.49 8.73 5.02
C GLY A 27 -4.08 7.52 4.29
N ALA A 28 -3.89 6.32 4.85
CA ALA A 28 -4.46 5.09 4.30
C ALA A 28 -6.00 5.13 4.24
N ALA A 29 -6.65 5.58 5.32
CA ALA A 29 -8.10 5.74 5.36
C ALA A 29 -8.61 6.72 4.29
N LYS A 30 -7.93 7.87 4.09
CA LYS A 30 -8.26 8.81 3.02
C LYS A 30 -8.16 8.17 1.63
N SER A 31 -7.10 7.39 1.39
CA SER A 31 -6.94 6.66 0.12
C SER A 31 -8.11 5.71 -0.12
N VAL A 32 -8.51 4.92 0.89
CA VAL A 32 -9.70 4.05 0.79
C VAL A 32 -10.96 4.86 0.50
N VAL A 33 -11.19 5.97 1.22
CA VAL A 33 -12.35 6.84 1.00
C VAL A 33 -12.38 7.37 -0.43
N ASP A 34 -11.24 7.82 -0.96
CA ASP A 34 -11.13 8.33 -2.32
C ASP A 34 -11.40 7.23 -3.35
N VAL A 35 -10.83 6.03 -3.17
CA VAL A 35 -11.06 4.85 -4.03
C VAL A 35 -12.52 4.45 -4.05
N VAL A 36 -13.11 4.28 -2.87
CA VAL A 36 -14.50 3.84 -2.79
C VAL A 36 -15.42 4.92 -3.36
N SER A 37 -15.16 6.20 -3.07
CA SER A 37 -15.96 7.31 -3.57
C SER A 37 -15.87 7.49 -5.09
N ARG A 38 -14.71 7.28 -5.71
CA ARG A 38 -14.59 7.43 -7.17
C ARG A 38 -15.27 6.30 -7.92
N GLU A 39 -15.07 5.06 -7.47
CA GLU A 39 -15.59 3.82 -8.10
C GLU A 39 -17.09 3.64 -7.87
N THR A 40 -17.55 3.83 -6.64
CA THR A 40 -18.93 3.47 -6.24
C THR A 40 -19.85 4.66 -6.02
N LYS A 41 -19.31 5.90 -6.07
CA LYS A 41 -19.99 7.14 -5.64
C LYS A 41 -20.45 7.13 -4.17
N PHE A 42 -20.08 6.13 -3.39
CA PHE A 42 -20.33 6.04 -1.97
C PHE A 42 -19.09 6.52 -1.18
N LYS A 43 -19.32 7.39 -0.21
CA LYS A 43 -18.24 7.90 0.65
C LYS A 43 -18.35 7.28 2.05
N PRO A 44 -17.56 6.23 2.36
CA PRO A 44 -17.53 5.68 3.71
C PRO A 44 -17.01 6.75 4.68
N LYS A 45 -17.60 6.81 5.89
CA LYS A 45 -17.24 7.78 6.92
C LYS A 45 -16.57 7.14 8.14
N ASP A 46 -16.65 5.82 8.23
CA ASP A 46 -16.25 4.98 9.34
C ASP A 46 -15.11 4.02 8.95
N VAL A 47 -14.22 4.48 8.06
CA VAL A 47 -13.04 3.72 7.67
C VAL A 47 -12.07 3.64 8.84
N THR A 48 -11.77 2.42 9.26
CA THR A 48 -10.79 2.12 10.30
C THR A 48 -9.67 1.29 9.68
N CYS A 49 -8.45 1.83 9.66
CA CYS A 49 -7.25 1.13 9.21
C CYS A 49 -6.35 0.82 10.42
N PRO A 50 -5.59 -0.29 10.42
CA PRO A 50 -4.64 -0.59 11.47
C PRO A 50 -3.51 0.43 11.50
N ASP A 51 -3.07 0.75 12.71
CA ASP A 51 -1.91 1.61 12.94
C ASP A 51 -0.60 0.83 12.77
N GLY A 52 0.47 1.55 12.47
CA GLY A 52 1.82 1.00 12.55
C GLY A 52 2.19 0.03 11.43
N VAL A 53 1.49 0.09 10.30
CA VAL A 53 1.84 -0.61 9.06
C VAL A 53 3.15 -0.03 8.53
N ASP A 54 4.13 -0.87 8.21
CA ASP A 54 5.38 -0.39 7.63
C ASP A 54 5.15 0.12 6.19
N ALA A 55 5.70 1.30 5.85
CA ALA A 55 5.67 1.81 4.48
C ALA A 55 6.72 1.08 3.62
N GLU A 56 6.44 -0.19 3.36
CA GLU A 56 7.29 -1.06 2.56
C GLU A 56 6.46 -1.73 1.46
N VAL A 57 7.02 -1.75 0.26
CA VAL A 57 6.37 -2.40 -0.89
C VAL A 57 6.14 -3.88 -0.61
N GLY A 58 4.92 -4.34 -0.81
CA GLY A 58 4.50 -5.71 -0.54
C GLY A 58 3.82 -5.90 0.81
N VAL A 59 3.82 -4.91 1.70
CA VAL A 59 3.05 -4.95 2.95
C VAL A 59 1.55 -4.93 2.63
N GLU A 60 0.81 -5.81 3.29
CA GLU A 60 -0.63 -5.98 3.14
C GLU A 60 -1.32 -5.73 4.48
N PHE A 61 -2.45 -5.05 4.45
CA PHE A 61 -3.24 -4.73 5.65
C PHE A 61 -4.71 -4.53 5.29
N ASP A 62 -5.58 -4.68 6.29
CA ASP A 62 -7.02 -4.63 6.07
C ASP A 62 -7.64 -3.41 6.74
N CYS A 63 -8.31 -2.57 5.96
CA CYS A 63 -9.16 -1.51 6.50
C CYS A 63 -10.62 -1.96 6.53
N LYS A 64 -11.37 -1.60 7.56
CA LYS A 64 -12.80 -1.92 7.70
C LYS A 64 -13.63 -0.67 7.52
N PHE A 65 -14.79 -0.79 6.89
CA PHE A 65 -15.74 0.31 6.74
C PHE A 65 -17.16 -0.20 6.49
N THR A 66 -18.16 0.63 6.74
CA THR A 66 -19.55 0.33 6.42
C THR A 66 -19.88 0.87 5.03
N GLY A 67 -20.35 -0.03 4.17
CA GLY A 67 -20.80 0.28 2.82
C GLY A 67 -22.25 0.76 2.77
N PRO A 68 -22.84 0.83 1.56
CA PRO A 68 -24.25 1.09 1.38
C PRO A 68 -25.13 0.11 2.18
N GLU A 69 -26.29 0.58 2.61
CA GLU A 69 -27.29 -0.24 3.34
C GLU A 69 -26.81 -0.78 4.70
N GLY A 70 -25.69 -0.26 5.24
CA GLY A 70 -25.16 -0.69 6.54
C GLY A 70 -24.36 -2.00 6.48
N THR A 71 -23.99 -2.46 5.29
CA THR A 71 -23.25 -3.71 5.12
C THR A 71 -21.78 -3.52 5.50
N PRO A 72 -21.17 -4.40 6.30
CA PRO A 72 -19.75 -4.32 6.62
C PRO A 72 -18.88 -4.74 5.43
N TYR A 73 -17.83 -3.97 5.14
CA TYR A 73 -16.84 -4.24 4.11
C TYR A 73 -15.43 -4.23 4.69
N THR A 74 -14.57 -5.03 4.07
CA THR A 74 -13.13 -5.02 4.29
C THR A 74 -12.45 -4.59 2.99
N ALA A 75 -11.64 -3.52 3.07
CA ALA A 75 -10.71 -3.09 2.05
C ALA A 75 -9.34 -3.71 2.31
N HIS A 76 -8.97 -4.68 1.49
CA HIS A 76 -7.63 -5.23 1.43
C HIS A 76 -6.71 -4.20 0.75
N MET A 77 -5.77 -3.68 1.52
CA MET A 77 -4.76 -2.72 1.09
C MET A 77 -3.45 -3.46 0.84
N LYS A 78 -2.76 -3.11 -0.24
CA LYS A 78 -1.41 -3.58 -0.52
C LYS A 78 -0.54 -2.42 -0.97
N VAL A 79 0.60 -2.23 -0.34
CA VAL A 79 1.59 -1.23 -0.75
C VAL A 79 2.25 -1.70 -2.04
N THR A 80 2.06 -0.96 -3.13
CA THR A 80 2.65 -1.29 -4.44
C THR A 80 3.87 -0.44 -4.76
N LYS A 81 3.97 0.74 -4.16
CA LYS A 81 5.08 1.67 -4.37
C LYS A 81 5.30 2.57 -3.16
N VAL A 82 6.56 2.88 -2.87
CA VAL A 82 6.97 3.85 -1.85
C VAL A 82 8.05 4.74 -2.46
N GLU A 83 7.74 6.03 -2.61
CA GLU A 83 8.64 7.06 -3.16
C GLU A 83 8.71 8.24 -2.18
N GLY A 84 9.68 8.22 -1.27
CA GLY A 84 9.79 9.25 -0.23
C GLY A 84 8.56 9.20 0.69
N ASP A 85 7.75 10.26 0.64
CA ASP A 85 6.50 10.40 1.40
C ASP A 85 5.26 9.90 0.61
N ASP A 86 5.41 9.67 -0.70
CA ASP A 86 4.34 9.19 -1.56
C ASP A 86 4.26 7.65 -1.51
N VAL A 87 3.11 7.12 -1.09
CA VAL A 87 2.85 5.68 -1.02
C VAL A 87 1.65 5.34 -1.89
N GLU A 88 1.85 4.46 -2.87
CA GLU A 88 0.78 3.93 -3.70
C GLU A 88 0.23 2.63 -3.13
N PHE A 89 -1.10 2.53 -3.11
CA PHE A 89 -1.80 1.38 -2.58
C PHE A 89 -2.70 0.76 -3.65
N TYR A 90 -2.62 -0.55 -3.78
CA TYR A 90 -3.65 -1.35 -4.41
C TYR A 90 -4.76 -1.60 -3.39
N VAL A 91 -6.00 -1.31 -3.77
CA VAL A 91 -7.17 -1.39 -2.88
C VAL A 91 -8.18 -2.34 -3.49
N GLN A 92 -8.59 -3.35 -2.72
CA GLN A 92 -9.65 -4.29 -3.10
C GLN A 92 -10.67 -4.40 -1.98
N SER A 93 -11.90 -3.94 -2.21
CA SER A 93 -12.99 -4.03 -1.25
C SER A 93 -13.85 -5.27 -1.47
N ARG A 94 -14.24 -5.94 -0.38
CA ARG A 94 -15.17 -7.08 -0.39
C ARG A 94 -16.13 -7.02 0.80
N PRO A 95 -17.37 -7.53 0.67
CA PRO A 95 -18.26 -7.73 1.80
C PRO A 95 -17.59 -8.64 2.84
N SER A 96 -17.75 -8.32 4.12
CA SER A 96 -17.22 -9.11 5.25
C SER A 96 -18.21 -10.14 5.76
#